data_AF-A0A2A9CPC9-F1
#
_entry.id   AF-A0A2A9CPC9-F1
#
_cell.length_a   1.000
_cell.length_b   1.000
_cell.length_c   1.000
_cell.angle_alpha   90.00
_cell.angle_beta   90.00
_cell.angle_gamma   90.00
#
_symmetry.space_group_name_H-M   'P 1'
#
loop_
_entity.id
_entity.type
_entity.pdbx_description
1 polymer ?
#
loop_
_entity_poly.entity_id
_entity_poly.type
_entity_poly.pdbx_seq_one_letter_code
_entity_poly.pdbx_strand_id
1 'polypeptide(L)'
;MSEVFNALLVGVGGQGIVLSSDILAEAAALSGLDVKKSEIHGMSRRGGPVFSHVRFGAVVHSPVIPTGAADLILAMEPMELLRWAPWAGPGAAACYLAAPILPVGVEEYPEGLADELARLFPRLVRIELASIRRSVPLKVRNTALLGAASVFLPLELDSFAAAITVLAPRGSAEANQAAFDTGRALAEAQLKEPADVE
;
A
#
# COMPACT_ATOMS: atom_id res chain seq x y z
N MET A 1 14.78 14.92 -9.82
CA MET A 1 13.97 14.60 -8.63
C MET A 1 14.85 14.81 -7.41
N SER A 2 14.61 15.86 -6.61
CA SER A 2 15.42 16.23 -5.44
C SER A 2 14.74 15.93 -4.09
N GLU A 3 13.51 15.43 -4.11
CA GLU A 3 12.70 15.19 -2.92
C GLU A 3 12.56 13.68 -2.66
N VAL A 4 12.65 13.29 -1.39
CA VAL A 4 12.51 11.89 -0.95
C VAL A 4 11.04 11.56 -0.87
N PHE A 5 10.61 10.55 -1.62
CA PHE A 5 9.25 10.01 -1.53
C PHE A 5 9.13 9.05 -0.35
N ASN A 6 8.07 9.20 0.43
CA ASN A 6 7.82 8.48 1.68
C ASN A 6 6.54 7.64 1.54
N ALA A 7 6.70 6.33 1.37
CA ALA A 7 5.61 5.37 1.33
C ALA A 7 5.52 4.60 2.64
N LEU A 8 4.35 4.63 3.27
CA LEU A 8 4.06 3.91 4.50
C LEU A 8 3.10 2.75 4.19
N LEU A 9 3.56 1.52 4.39
CA LEU A 9 2.74 0.32 4.24
C LEU A 9 2.29 -0.16 5.61
N VAL A 10 1.00 -0.40 5.80
CA VAL A 10 0.40 -0.76 7.10
C VAL A 10 -0.59 -1.90 6.94
N GLY A 11 -0.78 -2.66 8.02
CA GLY A 11 -1.74 -3.73 8.05
C GLY A 11 -1.58 -4.61 9.29
N VAL A 12 -2.16 -5.79 9.19
CA VAL A 12 -2.13 -6.84 10.19
C VAL A 12 -1.20 -7.97 9.74
N GLY A 13 -0.52 -8.61 10.68
CA GLY A 13 0.38 -9.73 10.40
C GLY A 13 -0.25 -10.82 9.52
N GLY A 14 0.46 -11.23 8.46
CA GLY A 14 0.00 -12.23 7.49
C GLY A 14 -0.63 -11.66 6.22
N GLN A 15 -0.73 -10.33 6.08
CA GLN A 15 -1.31 -9.68 4.89
C GLN A 15 -0.30 -9.36 3.77
N GLY A 16 0.97 -9.77 3.89
CA GLY A 16 1.96 -9.58 2.82
C GLY A 16 2.60 -8.18 2.75
N ILE A 17 2.55 -7.41 3.85
CA ILE A 17 3.14 -6.05 3.94
C ILE A 17 4.64 -6.07 3.63
N VAL A 18 5.36 -7.06 4.19
CA VAL A 18 6.80 -7.26 3.98
C VAL A 18 7.10 -7.38 2.49
N LEU A 19 6.46 -8.35 1.82
CA LEU A 19 6.65 -8.58 0.39
C LEU A 19 6.31 -7.34 -0.45
N SER A 20 5.18 -6.68 -0.18
CA SER A 20 4.81 -5.46 -0.91
C SER A 20 5.83 -4.33 -0.72
N SER A 21 6.34 -4.15 0.50
CA SER A 21 7.36 -3.15 0.79
C SER A 21 8.73 -3.49 0.19
N ASP A 22 9.08 -4.77 0.10
CA ASP A 22 10.29 -5.25 -0.56
C ASP A 22 10.21 -5.01 -2.06
N ILE A 23 9.08 -5.34 -2.70
CA ILE A 23 8.85 -5.07 -4.12
C ILE A 23 8.96 -3.57 -4.42
N LEU A 24 8.37 -2.72 -3.57
CA LEU A 24 8.49 -1.28 -3.73
C LEU A 24 9.94 -0.79 -3.58
N ALA A 25 10.64 -1.25 -2.54
CA ALA A 25 12.03 -0.87 -2.31
C ALA A 25 12.94 -1.31 -3.46
N GLU A 26 12.75 -2.53 -3.97
CA GLU A 26 13.50 -3.06 -5.11
C GLU A 26 13.15 -2.31 -6.40
N ALA A 27 11.89 -2.00 -6.65
CA ALA A 27 11.50 -1.19 -7.82
C ALA A 27 12.16 0.20 -7.79
N ALA A 28 12.21 0.84 -6.61
CA ALA A 28 12.91 2.12 -6.45
C ALA A 28 14.44 1.98 -6.65
N ALA A 29 15.05 0.90 -6.17
CA ALA A 29 16.47 0.62 -6.35
C ALA A 29 16.81 0.36 -7.83
N LEU A 30 15.98 -0.41 -8.54
CA LEU A 30 16.09 -0.66 -9.97
C LEU A 30 15.89 0.62 -10.81
N SER A 31 15.18 1.61 -10.28
CA SER A 31 15.09 2.97 -10.84
C SER A 31 16.32 3.84 -10.53
N GLY A 32 17.36 3.30 -9.89
CA GLY A 32 18.61 4.01 -9.60
C GLY A 32 18.54 4.98 -8.41
N LEU A 33 17.55 4.84 -7.53
CA LEU A 33 17.37 5.70 -6.36
C LEU A 33 18.07 5.12 -5.13
N ASP A 34 18.48 5.98 -4.20
CA ASP A 34 18.83 5.57 -2.84
C ASP A 34 17.54 5.19 -2.10
N VAL A 35 17.54 4.01 -1.48
CA VAL A 35 16.36 3.44 -0.82
C VAL A 35 16.70 3.07 0.60
N LYS A 36 15.83 3.46 1.54
CA LYS A 36 15.92 3.05 2.94
C LYS A 36 14.57 2.52 3.38
N LYS A 37 14.61 1.32 3.96
CA LYS A 37 13.45 0.62 4.49
C LYS A 37 13.62 0.42 5.99
N SER A 38 12.58 0.71 6.77
CA SER A 38 12.46 0.28 8.17
C SER A 38 11.17 -0.51 8.31
N GLU A 39 11.22 -1.64 9.02
CA GLU A 39 10.07 -2.52 9.17
C GLU A 39 9.92 -2.92 10.63
N ILE A 40 8.68 -2.85 11.12
CA ILE A 40 8.33 -3.28 12.46
C ILE A 40 7.24 -4.33 12.34
N HIS A 41 7.61 -5.54 12.76
CA HIS A 41 6.68 -6.61 13.04
C HIS A 41 6.29 -6.50 14.51
N GLY A 42 5.01 -6.24 14.82
CA GLY A 42 4.55 -6.38 16.20
C GLY A 42 4.95 -7.75 16.77
N MET A 43 5.25 -7.83 18.07
CA MET A 43 5.68 -9.08 18.74
C MET A 43 4.67 -10.24 18.59
N SER A 44 3.44 -9.96 18.14
CA SER A 44 2.46 -10.97 17.79
C SER A 44 2.61 -11.41 16.32
N ARG A 45 3.08 -12.64 16.11
CA ARG A 45 3.23 -13.25 14.78
C ARG A 45 1.89 -13.46 14.02
N ARG A 46 0.74 -13.21 14.64
CA ARG A 46 -0.60 -13.24 14.01
C ARG A 46 -1.54 -12.21 14.67
N GLY A 47 -2.11 -11.30 13.90
CA GLY A 47 -3.13 -10.36 14.39
C GLY A 47 -2.62 -9.05 14.99
N GLY A 48 -1.30 -8.85 15.14
CA GLY A 48 -0.73 -7.58 15.56
C GLY A 48 -0.53 -6.59 14.40
N PRO A 49 -0.38 -5.28 14.70
CA PRO A 49 -0.04 -4.28 13.70
C PRO A 49 1.34 -4.57 13.12
N VAL A 50 1.45 -4.44 11.81
CA VAL A 50 2.69 -4.55 11.04
C VAL A 50 2.76 -3.34 10.13
N PHE A 51 3.92 -2.71 10.07
CA PHE A 51 4.14 -1.56 9.20
C PHE A 51 5.56 -1.51 8.66
N SER A 52 5.71 -0.92 7.48
CA SER A 52 6.99 -0.67 6.84
C SER A 52 7.05 0.75 6.29
N HIS A 53 8.11 1.45 6.68
CA HIS A 53 8.54 2.71 6.09
C HIS A 53 9.42 2.39 4.89
N VAL A 54 9.07 2.92 3.72
CA VAL A 54 9.90 2.85 2.51
C VAL A 54 10.14 4.28 2.03
N ARG A 55 11.41 4.69 2.02
CA ARG A 55 11.83 6.03 1.64
C ARG A 55 12.81 5.93 0.48
N PHE A 56 12.58 6.68 -0.60
CA PHE A 56 13.45 6.63 -1.77
C PHE A 56 13.58 7.99 -2.46
N GLY A 57 14.74 8.24 -3.04
CA GLY A 57 15.04 9.49 -3.75
C GLY A 57 16.51 9.54 -4.16
N ALA A 58 17.01 10.72 -4.54
CA ALA A 58 18.41 10.87 -4.92
C ALA A 58 19.38 10.56 -3.76
N VAL A 59 19.04 11.02 -2.55
CA VAL A 59 19.78 10.74 -1.31
C VAL A 59 18.78 10.64 -0.16
N VAL A 60 18.84 9.58 0.62
CA VAL A 60 17.99 9.34 1.80
C VAL A 60 18.89 9.23 3.02
N HIS A 61 18.63 9.99 4.08
CA HIS A 61 19.51 9.98 5.27
C HIS A 61 18.99 9.11 6.43
N SER A 62 17.69 8.79 6.43
CA SER A 62 17.04 8.05 7.52
C SER A 62 16.03 7.05 6.95
N PRO A 63 15.87 5.85 7.56
CA PRO A 63 14.92 4.85 7.11
C PRO A 63 13.49 5.06 7.68
N VAL A 64 13.30 5.97 8.63
CA VAL A 64 12.01 6.20 9.30
C VAL A 64 11.36 7.46 8.75
N ILE A 65 10.09 7.39 8.37
CA ILE A 65 9.32 8.56 7.87
C ILE A 65 9.01 9.47 9.07
N PRO A 66 9.17 10.80 9.00
CA PRO A 66 8.67 11.69 10.04
C PRO A 66 7.13 11.63 10.12
N THR A 67 6.54 11.74 11.32
CA THR A 67 5.09 11.87 11.44
C THR A 67 4.59 13.11 10.68
N GLY A 68 3.50 12.97 9.93
CA GLY A 68 2.96 14.03 9.07
C GLY A 68 3.75 14.25 7.77
N ALA A 69 4.53 13.26 7.32
CA ALA A 69 5.37 13.37 6.13
C ALA A 69 5.29 12.16 5.18
N ALA A 70 4.32 11.26 5.35
CA ALA A 70 4.07 10.20 4.35
C ALA A 70 3.38 10.81 3.12
N ASP A 71 3.94 10.58 1.94
CA ASP A 71 3.36 11.00 0.66
C ASP A 71 2.28 10.01 0.20
N LEU A 72 2.38 8.77 0.66
CA LEU A 72 1.48 7.69 0.32
C LEU A 72 1.33 6.71 1.48
N ILE A 73 0.10 6.32 1.80
CA ILE A 73 -0.20 5.25 2.76
C ILE A 73 -0.90 4.09 2.04
N LEU A 74 -0.34 2.89 2.13
CA LEU A 74 -0.94 1.64 1.63
C LEU A 74 -1.41 0.81 2.81
N ALA A 75 -2.71 0.60 2.95
CA ALA A 75 -3.27 -0.13 4.07
C ALA A 75 -3.96 -1.42 3.63
N MET A 76 -3.48 -2.56 4.13
CA MET A 76 -4.09 -3.86 3.86
C MET A 76 -5.40 -4.08 4.65
N GLU A 77 -5.74 -3.15 5.54
CA GLU A 77 -6.87 -3.21 6.45
C GLU A 77 -7.38 -1.76 6.71
N PRO A 78 -8.69 -1.47 6.61
CA PRO A 78 -9.18 -0.09 6.67
C PRO A 78 -8.98 0.65 8.01
N MET A 79 -9.10 -0.02 9.16
CA MET A 79 -8.83 0.57 10.48
C MET A 79 -7.34 0.87 10.66
N GLU A 80 -6.44 0.11 10.04
CA GLU A 80 -5.03 0.48 9.98
C GLU A 80 -4.83 1.77 9.18
N LEU A 81 -5.55 1.99 8.07
CA LEU A 81 -5.45 3.28 7.36
C LEU A 81 -5.85 4.44 8.28
N LEU A 82 -6.97 4.30 9.02
CA LEU A 82 -7.41 5.33 9.95
C LEU A 82 -6.40 5.55 11.08
N ARG A 83 -5.87 4.46 11.68
CA ARG A 83 -4.89 4.53 12.77
C ARG A 83 -3.62 5.28 12.35
N TRP A 84 -3.20 5.09 11.11
CA TRP A 84 -1.98 5.68 10.58
C TRP A 84 -2.20 7.00 9.82
N ALA A 85 -3.45 7.47 9.70
CA ALA A 85 -3.77 8.74 9.06
C ALA A 85 -2.96 9.95 9.59
N PRO A 86 -2.63 10.08 10.90
CA PRO A 86 -1.78 11.17 11.40
C PRO A 86 -0.35 11.20 10.82
N TRP A 87 0.10 10.14 10.15
CA TRP A 87 1.40 10.10 9.48
C TRP A 87 1.37 10.73 8.08
N ALA A 88 0.20 10.91 7.51
CA ALA A 88 0.03 11.47 6.17
C ALA A 88 0.49 12.94 6.15
N GLY A 89 1.32 13.29 5.17
CA GLY A 89 1.67 14.67 4.90
C GLY A 89 0.58 15.43 4.15
N PRO A 90 0.74 16.75 3.97
CA PRO A 90 -0.18 17.54 3.17
C PRO A 90 -0.32 16.98 1.74
N GLY A 91 -1.54 16.67 1.31
CA GLY A 91 -1.81 16.16 -0.03
C GLY A 91 -1.44 14.69 -0.28
N ALA A 92 -1.11 13.96 0.79
CA ALA A 92 -0.82 12.53 0.73
C ALA A 92 -1.97 11.75 0.07
N ALA A 93 -1.59 10.76 -0.74
CA ALA A 93 -2.52 9.79 -1.27
C ALA A 93 -2.65 8.59 -0.34
N ALA A 94 -3.73 7.83 -0.49
CA ALA A 94 -3.92 6.58 0.21
C ALA A 94 -4.55 5.51 -0.68
N CYS A 95 -4.15 4.26 -0.46
CA CYS A 95 -4.77 3.09 -1.04
C CYS A 95 -5.10 2.12 0.08
N TYR A 96 -6.29 1.52 0.08
CA TYR A 96 -6.57 0.45 1.02
C TYR A 96 -7.34 -0.72 0.42
N LEU A 97 -7.13 -1.89 1.00
CA LEU A 97 -7.94 -3.08 0.75
C LEU A 97 -9.12 -3.09 1.72
N ALA A 98 -10.35 -3.06 1.21
CA ALA A 98 -11.58 -3.22 1.99
C ALA A 98 -11.77 -4.70 2.40
N ALA A 99 -10.91 -5.15 3.32
CA ALA A 99 -10.91 -6.48 3.90
C ALA A 99 -10.85 -6.36 5.43
N PRO A 100 -11.96 -6.00 6.09
CA PRO A 100 -11.97 -5.70 7.52
C PRO A 100 -11.57 -6.93 8.33
N ILE A 101 -10.72 -6.71 9.33
CA ILE A 101 -10.33 -7.72 10.32
C ILE A 101 -10.60 -7.12 11.70
N LEU A 102 -11.55 -7.70 12.44
CA LEU A 102 -11.80 -7.27 13.81
C LEU A 102 -10.59 -7.58 14.70
N PRO A 103 -10.02 -6.57 15.38
CA PRO A 103 -9.02 -6.81 16.41
C PRO A 103 -9.61 -7.65 17.55
N VAL A 104 -8.74 -8.34 18.28
CA VAL A 104 -9.15 -9.09 19.48
C VAL A 104 -9.77 -8.12 20.50
N GLY A 105 -10.98 -8.42 20.95
CA GLY A 105 -11.72 -7.60 21.91
C GLY A 105 -12.52 -6.46 21.29
N VAL A 106 -12.54 -6.33 19.97
CA VAL A 106 -13.45 -5.43 19.25
C VAL A 106 -14.63 -6.24 18.73
N GLU A 107 -15.83 -5.84 19.14
CA GLU A 107 -17.06 -6.56 18.80
C GLU A 107 -17.59 -6.15 17.42
N GLU A 108 -17.44 -4.88 17.06
CA GLU A 108 -17.98 -4.31 15.83
C GLU A 108 -17.00 -3.36 15.14
N TYR A 109 -17.10 -3.31 13.82
CA TYR A 109 -16.29 -2.42 13.01
C TYR A 109 -16.92 -1.02 13.02
N PRO A 110 -16.14 0.07 13.12
CA PRO A 110 -16.71 1.42 13.17
C PRO A 110 -17.60 1.73 11.96
N GLU A 111 -18.80 2.24 12.21
CA GLU A 111 -19.67 2.78 11.17
C GLU A 111 -19.04 4.03 10.52
N GLY A 112 -19.35 4.30 9.26
CA GLY A 112 -18.88 5.50 8.55
C GLY A 112 -17.37 5.56 8.27
N LEU A 113 -16.61 4.48 8.52
CA LEU A 113 -15.16 4.48 8.34
C LEU A 113 -14.73 4.85 6.91
N ALA A 114 -15.44 4.34 5.90
CA ALA A 114 -15.11 4.65 4.51
C ALA A 114 -15.28 6.14 4.20
N ASP A 115 -16.34 6.77 4.72
CA ASP A 115 -16.62 8.20 4.52
C ASP A 115 -15.59 9.05 5.26
N GLU A 116 -15.21 8.64 6.47
CA GLU A 116 -14.13 9.28 7.23
C GLU A 116 -12.79 9.21 6.49
N LEU A 117 -12.45 8.05 5.92
CA LEU A 117 -11.24 7.89 5.11
C LEU A 117 -11.27 8.75 3.85
N ALA A 118 -12.41 8.83 3.15
CA ALA A 118 -12.57 9.69 1.98
C ALA A 118 -12.41 11.19 2.34
N ARG A 119 -12.90 11.60 3.52
CA ARG A 119 -12.72 12.95 4.06
C ARG A 119 -11.26 13.27 4.40
N LEU A 120 -10.53 12.30 4.96
CA LEU A 120 -9.12 12.47 5.34
C LEU A 120 -8.18 12.45 4.13
N PHE A 121 -8.52 11.70 3.08
CA PHE A 121 -7.68 11.50 1.90
C PHE A 121 -8.43 11.88 0.62
N PRO A 122 -8.27 13.11 0.11
CA PRO A 122 -8.86 13.51 -1.16
C PRO A 122 -8.37 12.69 -2.36
N ARG A 123 -7.22 12.02 -2.22
CA ARG A 123 -6.61 11.12 -3.21
C ARG A 123 -6.63 9.70 -2.67
N LEU A 124 -7.81 9.10 -2.62
CA LEU A 124 -8.04 7.78 -2.05
C LEU A 124 -8.40 6.76 -3.14
N VAL A 125 -7.78 5.59 -3.09
CA VAL A 125 -8.18 4.42 -3.88
C VAL A 125 -8.61 3.31 -2.93
N ARG A 126 -9.81 2.78 -3.19
CA ARG A 126 -10.40 1.69 -2.41
C ARG A 126 -10.44 0.42 -3.25
N ILE A 127 -9.74 -0.63 -2.83
CA ILE A 127 -9.82 -1.93 -3.48
C ILE A 127 -10.79 -2.82 -2.72
N GLU A 128 -11.95 -3.09 -3.33
CA GLU A 128 -12.91 -4.06 -2.81
C GLU A 128 -12.38 -5.48 -2.94
N LEU A 129 -12.31 -6.25 -1.84
CA LEU A 129 -11.92 -7.65 -1.96
C LEU A 129 -12.90 -8.43 -2.86
N ALA A 130 -14.17 -8.04 -2.84
CA ALA A 130 -15.20 -8.60 -3.70
C ALA A 130 -14.97 -8.33 -5.20
N SER A 131 -14.34 -7.21 -5.57
CA SER A 131 -14.10 -6.86 -6.97
C SER A 131 -12.91 -7.64 -7.55
N ILE A 132 -11.89 -7.91 -6.74
CA ILE A 132 -10.68 -8.60 -7.22
C ILE A 132 -10.70 -10.12 -7.05
N ARG A 133 -11.50 -10.68 -6.12
CA ARG A 133 -11.42 -12.12 -5.74
C ARG A 133 -11.64 -13.13 -6.88
N ARG A 134 -12.24 -12.72 -8.00
CA ARG A 134 -12.46 -13.60 -9.17
C ARG A 134 -11.19 -13.79 -10.00
N SER A 135 -10.33 -12.77 -10.04
CA SER A 135 -9.15 -12.73 -10.91
C SER A 135 -7.84 -12.73 -10.11
N VAL A 136 -7.90 -12.32 -8.84
CA VAL A 136 -6.74 -12.19 -7.96
C VAL A 136 -6.86 -13.21 -6.81
N PRO A 137 -5.96 -14.20 -6.73
CA PRO A 137 -5.90 -15.11 -5.60
C PRO A 137 -5.64 -14.37 -4.29
N LEU A 138 -6.28 -14.82 -3.19
CA LEU A 138 -6.12 -14.19 -1.87
C LEU A 138 -4.66 -14.04 -1.41
N LYS A 139 -3.79 -14.96 -1.84
CA LYS A 139 -2.35 -14.95 -1.52
C LYS A 139 -1.53 -13.82 -2.16
N VAL A 140 -2.07 -13.13 -3.17
CA VAL A 140 -1.37 -12.03 -3.90
C VAL A 140 -2.16 -10.71 -3.88
N ARG A 141 -3.18 -10.61 -3.03
CA ARG A 141 -3.99 -9.37 -2.89
C ARG A 141 -3.16 -8.16 -2.43
N ASN A 142 -2.06 -8.42 -1.72
CA ASN A 142 -1.11 -7.40 -1.30
C ASN A 142 -0.39 -6.76 -2.50
N THR A 143 -0.14 -7.55 -3.54
CA THR A 143 0.46 -7.09 -4.78
C THR A 143 -0.57 -6.36 -5.64
N ALA A 144 -1.84 -6.75 -5.58
CA ALA A 144 -2.92 -5.94 -6.18
C ALA A 144 -3.02 -4.56 -5.53
N LEU A 145 -2.97 -4.46 -4.20
CA LEU A 145 -2.96 -3.15 -3.54
C LEU A 145 -1.72 -2.32 -3.91
N LEU A 146 -0.55 -2.95 -4.03
CA LEU A 146 0.66 -2.28 -4.51
C LEU A 146 0.51 -1.77 -5.96
N GLY A 147 -0.11 -2.56 -6.83
CA GLY A 147 -0.48 -2.15 -8.18
C GLY A 147 -1.39 -0.94 -8.19
N ALA A 148 -2.43 -0.93 -7.34
CA ALA A 148 -3.30 0.23 -7.19
C ALA A 148 -2.52 1.48 -6.74
N ALA A 149 -1.62 1.33 -5.78
CA ALA A 149 -0.78 2.41 -5.27
C ALA A 149 0.25 2.93 -6.28
N SER A 150 0.62 2.13 -7.28
CA SER A 150 1.59 2.51 -8.30
C SER A 150 1.18 3.72 -9.15
N VAL A 151 -0.11 4.09 -9.15
CA VAL A 151 -0.58 5.31 -9.85
C VAL A 151 -0.11 6.59 -9.16
N PHE A 152 0.29 6.51 -7.89
CA PHE A 152 0.78 7.64 -7.10
C PHE A 152 2.30 7.62 -6.91
N LEU A 153 2.96 6.53 -7.30
CA LEU A 153 4.39 6.32 -7.10
C LEU A 153 5.17 6.93 -8.28
N PRO A 154 6.24 7.71 -8.04
CA PRO A 154 7.06 8.29 -9.09
C PRO A 154 8.09 7.26 -9.59
N LEU A 155 7.63 6.09 -10.03
CA LEU A 155 8.45 4.95 -10.45
C LEU A 155 7.89 4.34 -11.74
N GLU A 156 8.79 3.84 -12.58
CA GLU A 156 8.42 3.19 -13.84
C GLU A 156 7.82 1.81 -13.61
N LEU A 157 6.85 1.42 -14.46
CA LEU A 157 6.17 0.13 -14.36
C LEU A 157 7.12 -1.06 -14.57
N ASP A 158 8.10 -0.90 -15.44
CA ASP A 158 9.10 -1.94 -15.72
C ASP A 158 9.94 -2.27 -14.47
N SER A 159 10.18 -1.29 -13.60
CA SER A 159 10.88 -1.54 -12.33
C SER A 159 10.06 -2.41 -11.38
N PHE A 160 8.73 -2.23 -11.34
CA PHE A 160 7.86 -3.13 -10.57
C PHE A 160 7.82 -4.54 -11.16
N ALA A 161 7.73 -4.66 -12.49
CA ALA A 161 7.71 -5.97 -13.15
C ALA A 161 9.01 -6.76 -12.88
N ALA A 162 10.16 -6.07 -12.93
CA ALA A 162 11.45 -6.65 -12.59
C ALA A 162 11.53 -7.03 -11.10
N ALA A 163 11.10 -6.17 -10.19
CA ALA A 163 11.07 -6.44 -8.75
C ALA A 163 10.17 -7.63 -8.40
N ILE A 164 8.96 -7.71 -8.98
CA ILE A 164 8.03 -8.84 -8.81
C ILE A 164 8.68 -10.13 -9.30
N THR A 165 9.33 -10.10 -10.46
CA THR A 165 10.02 -11.29 -11.02
C THR A 165 11.05 -11.87 -10.06
N VAL A 166 11.81 -11.00 -9.39
CA VAL A 166 12.90 -11.40 -8.47
C VAL A 166 12.37 -11.82 -7.10
N LEU A 167 11.38 -11.10 -6.55
CA LEU A 167 10.97 -11.23 -5.15
C LEU A 167 9.73 -12.09 -4.92
N ALA A 168 8.89 -12.29 -5.95
CA ALA A 168 7.71 -13.12 -5.80
C ALA A 168 8.11 -14.54 -5.37
N PRO A 169 7.36 -15.17 -4.44
CA PRO A 169 7.59 -16.57 -4.08
C PRO A 169 7.65 -17.47 -5.32
N ARG A 170 8.51 -18.50 -5.27
CA ARG A 170 8.77 -19.40 -6.40
C ARG A 170 7.46 -19.89 -7.05
N GLY A 171 7.35 -19.70 -8.36
CA GLY A 171 6.19 -20.10 -9.14
C GLY A 171 4.96 -19.21 -8.98
N SER A 172 5.10 -18.01 -8.41
CA SER A 172 4.00 -17.06 -8.25
C SER A 172 4.20 -15.69 -8.91
N ALA A 173 5.30 -15.48 -9.65
CA ALA A 173 5.60 -14.21 -10.32
C ALA A 173 4.48 -13.76 -11.26
N GLU A 174 4.01 -14.64 -12.15
CA GLU A 174 2.91 -14.35 -13.08
C GLU A 174 1.61 -13.95 -12.35
N ALA A 175 1.25 -14.67 -11.28
CA ALA A 175 0.08 -14.34 -10.48
C ALA A 175 0.22 -13.00 -9.74
N ASN A 176 1.44 -12.66 -9.30
CA ASN A 176 1.73 -11.37 -8.69
C ASN A 176 1.68 -10.23 -9.71
N GLN A 177 2.23 -10.44 -10.91
CA GLN A 177 2.17 -9.46 -12.00
C GLN A 177 0.72 -9.19 -12.40
N ALA A 178 -0.07 -10.24 -12.66
CA ALA A 178 -1.49 -10.07 -12.99
C ALA A 178 -2.28 -9.38 -11.87
N ALA A 179 -1.95 -9.67 -10.60
CA ALA A 179 -2.54 -8.97 -9.46
C ALA A 179 -2.19 -7.49 -9.45
N PHE A 180 -0.91 -7.14 -9.65
CA PHE A 180 -0.43 -5.77 -9.77
C PHE A 180 -1.19 -5.01 -10.87
N ASP A 181 -1.24 -5.59 -12.07
CA ASP A 181 -1.90 -4.97 -13.24
C ASP A 181 -3.39 -4.75 -12.99
N THR A 182 -4.06 -5.73 -12.38
CA THR A 182 -5.49 -5.62 -11.99
C THR A 182 -5.70 -4.48 -11.00
N GLY A 183 -4.86 -4.40 -9.98
CA GLY A 183 -4.94 -3.34 -8.97
C GLY A 183 -4.73 -1.96 -9.57
N ARG A 184 -3.73 -1.81 -10.44
CA ARG A 184 -3.44 -0.56 -11.13
C ARG A 184 -4.62 -0.12 -12.00
N ALA A 185 -5.17 -1.02 -12.81
CA ALA A 185 -6.30 -0.73 -13.69
C ALA A 185 -7.54 -0.24 -12.90
N LEU A 186 -7.82 -0.84 -11.73
CA LEU A 186 -8.91 -0.40 -10.86
C LEU A 186 -8.67 1.01 -10.28
N ALA A 187 -7.43 1.31 -9.88
CA ALA A 187 -7.07 2.62 -9.38
C ALA A 187 -7.22 3.70 -10.47
N GLU A 188 -6.75 3.42 -11.69
CA GLU A 188 -6.89 4.34 -12.83
C GLU A 188 -8.36 4.57 -13.20
N ALA A 189 -9.24 3.58 -13.05
CA ALA A 189 -10.68 3.74 -13.26
C ALA A 189 -11.30 4.67 -12.20
N GLN A 190 -11.04 4.42 -10.92
CA GLN A 190 -11.57 5.25 -9.81
C GLN A 190 -11.12 6.71 -9.89
N LEU A 191 -9.87 6.95 -10.30
CA LEU A 191 -9.34 8.32 -10.41
C LEU A 191 -9.83 9.07 -11.66
N LYS A 192 -10.43 8.38 -12.62
CA LYS A 192 -11.06 8.99 -13.82
C LYS A 192 -12.54 9.28 -13.61
N GLU A 193 -13.20 8.57 -12.71
CA GLU A 193 -14.59 8.86 -12.34
C GLU A 193 -14.62 10.24 -11.69
N PRO A 194 -15.39 11.21 -12.23
CA PRO A 194 -15.62 12.45 -11.52
C PRO A 194 -16.24 12.08 -10.17
N ALA A 195 -15.68 12.61 -9.08
CA ALA A 195 -16.27 12.43 -7.76
C ALA A 195 -17.74 12.82 -7.85
N ASP A 196 -18.65 11.84 -7.76
CA ASP A 196 -20.08 12.09 -7.76
C ASP A 196 -20.36 12.99 -6.56
N VAL A 197 -20.58 14.28 -6.87
CA VAL A 197 -21.08 15.27 -5.94
C VAL A 197 -22.59 15.03 -5.88
N GLU A 198 -23.03 14.23 -4.91
CA GLU A 198 -24.40 14.34 -4.37
C GLU A 198 -24.48 15.50 -3.37
#